data_AF-A0A8J5G9L7-F1
#
_entry.id   AF-A0A8J5G9L7-F1
#
_cell.length_a   1.000
_cell.length_b   1.000
_cell.length_c   1.000
_cell.angle_alpha   90.00
_cell.angle_beta   90.00
_cell.angle_gamma   90.00
#
_symmetry.space_group_name_H-M   'P 1'
#
loop_
_entity.id
_entity.type
_entity.pdbx_description
1 polymer ?
#
loop_
_entity_poly.entity_id
_entity_poly.type
_entity_poly.pdbx_seq_one_letter_code
_entity_poly.pdbx_strand_id
1 'polypeptide(L)'
;MKIWSGGVVLGFLFTLLILRYGILENPLAERLLQSHLSHNSSEHLEWVASENAPAIQNPGDGYSVVSANVIAQHLFTQRNLSETGKQTLRTWYHLHHLVNHSIGLPQAVEALGEASSAWESLMAVIEGKNSSQSNLQKDKDKQCPYSIKNMNASRFADGTFKLRIPCGLIQGSSITIIGTPGGLVGNFRIDLVGTALPGEPDPPIILHYNVRLQGDKLTEDPVIVQNTWSATNDWGEEERCPSSNTDSSKKVDDLEQCSSMVGNDDKKVFTSNRHRNVSKPFPLKKEGDKQRKYFPFRQGFLSIATIRVGIEGIQMTVDGRHITSFAFRESLEPWLVSEVRISGDIKLISVLASGLPTSEDFEHVMDLELLKSNPITMHQAVHLFIGIFSTANNFKQRMAVRRTWMQYDAVKTGIVVLRFFVGLHKNQMVNEELWNEAVTYGDIQLMPFVDYYSLITLKTIAICIYGTNVLSAKYIMKTDDDAFVRVDEVLSSLAGANITSGLLYGRINSDSQPHRNVESKWYISLQEWPDEKYPPWAHGPGYVVSRDIAESVHKRHKEGSLKMFKLEDVAMGIWIEEMKKKGSDIKYVNEGRISIDGCEAGYVLAHYQEPREMLCLWQKFQETKRARCCGE
;
A
#
# COMPACT_ATOMS: atom_id res chain seq x y z
N MET A 1 -9.88 33.35 -70.60
CA MET A 1 -11.33 33.08 -70.70
C MET A 1 -11.57 31.68 -71.22
N LYS A 2 -12.04 30.76 -70.37
CA LYS A 2 -13.10 29.78 -70.66
C LYS A 2 -13.49 29.14 -69.31
N ILE A 3 -14.76 29.33 -68.97
CA ILE A 3 -15.39 29.08 -67.67
C ILE A 3 -15.95 27.65 -67.71
N TRP A 4 -15.33 26.71 -67.00
CA TRP A 4 -15.89 25.39 -66.72
C TRP A 4 -15.54 25.01 -65.28
N SER A 5 -16.33 25.46 -64.32
CA SER A 5 -16.26 24.99 -62.92
C SER A 5 -17.60 25.00 -62.18
N GLY A 6 -18.66 25.59 -62.75
CA GLY A 6 -20.00 25.58 -62.14
C GLY A 6 -20.73 24.23 -62.23
N GLY A 7 -20.55 23.48 -63.34
CA GLY A 7 -21.31 22.24 -63.57
C GLY A 7 -20.91 21.07 -62.67
N VAL A 8 -19.64 20.98 -62.26
CA VAL A 8 -19.13 19.89 -61.43
C VAL A 8 -19.59 20.04 -59.97
N VAL A 9 -19.69 21.28 -59.48
CA VAL A 9 -20.17 21.57 -58.12
C VAL A 9 -21.68 21.33 -58.00
N LEU A 10 -22.45 21.68 -59.04
CA LEU A 10 -23.89 21.39 -59.11
C LEU A 10 -24.17 19.88 -59.22
N GLY A 11 -23.38 19.12 -59.97
CA GLY A 11 -23.49 17.67 -60.04
C GLY A 11 -23.22 17.00 -58.69
N PHE A 12 -22.20 17.46 -57.95
CA PHE A 12 -21.83 16.89 -56.65
C PHE A 12 -22.89 17.18 -55.56
N LEU A 13 -23.46 18.39 -55.56
CA LEU A 13 -24.55 18.76 -54.66
C LEU A 13 -25.85 18.00 -54.97
N PHE A 14 -26.14 17.75 -56.25
CA PHE A 14 -27.29 16.95 -56.66
C PHE A 14 -27.15 15.47 -56.28
N THR A 15 -25.95 14.90 -56.39
CA THR A 15 -25.68 13.54 -55.91
C THR A 15 -25.76 13.42 -54.38
N LEU A 16 -25.34 14.44 -53.63
CA LEU A 16 -25.50 14.47 -52.16
C LEU A 16 -26.97 14.61 -51.75
N LEU A 17 -27.78 15.37 -52.50
CA LEU A 17 -29.23 15.48 -52.27
C LEU A 17 -29.96 14.16 -52.58
N ILE A 18 -29.60 13.45 -53.64
CA ILE A 18 -30.15 12.12 -53.95
C ILE A 18 -29.72 11.08 -52.91
N LEU A 19 -28.46 11.12 -52.43
CA LEU A 19 -28.01 10.24 -51.35
C LEU A 19 -28.76 10.53 -50.03
N ARG A 20 -29.03 11.81 -49.74
CA ARG A 20 -29.85 12.21 -48.58
C ARG A 20 -31.30 11.76 -48.72
N TYR A 21 -31.87 11.82 -49.93
CA TYR A 21 -33.25 11.41 -50.18
C TYR A 21 -33.41 9.89 -50.17
N GLY A 22 -32.44 9.14 -50.69
CA GLY A 22 -32.44 7.66 -50.68
C GLY A 22 -32.18 7.03 -49.31
N ILE A 23 -31.58 7.76 -48.36
CA ILE A 23 -31.45 7.34 -46.96
C ILE A 23 -32.74 7.63 -46.17
N LEU A 24 -33.60 8.54 -46.64
CA LEU A 24 -34.84 8.92 -45.95
C LEU A 24 -36.03 7.99 -46.23
N GLU A 25 -35.99 7.16 -47.29
CA GLU A 25 -37.08 6.22 -47.65
C GLU A 25 -36.67 4.74 -47.57
N ASN A 26 -35.91 4.34 -46.54
CA ASN A 26 -35.64 2.92 -46.29
C ASN A 26 -36.47 2.42 -45.07
N PRO A 27 -37.51 1.58 -45.28
CA PRO A 27 -38.46 1.18 -44.24
C PRO A 27 -37.94 0.11 -43.25
N LEU A 28 -36.62 -0.01 -43.08
CA LEU A 28 -35.99 -0.92 -42.10
C LEU A 28 -35.37 -0.20 -40.89
N ALA A 29 -35.32 1.14 -40.88
CA ALA A 29 -34.79 1.93 -39.76
C ALA A 29 -35.85 2.22 -38.66
N GLU A 30 -37.14 2.05 -38.96
CA GLU A 30 -38.25 2.41 -38.06
C GLU A 30 -38.56 1.36 -36.97
N ARG A 31 -37.99 0.15 -37.02
CA ARG A 31 -38.23 -0.89 -35.99
C ARG A 31 -37.21 -0.91 -34.85
N LEU A 32 -36.14 -0.11 -34.92
CA LEU A 32 -35.03 -0.13 -33.95
C LEU A 32 -35.00 1.09 -33.01
N LEU A 33 -35.89 2.07 -33.20
CA LEU A 33 -35.89 3.35 -32.45
C LEU A 33 -37.18 3.64 -31.66
N GLN A 34 -38.10 2.67 -31.56
CA GLN A 34 -39.44 2.88 -30.97
C GLN A 34 -39.63 2.37 -29.53
N SER A 35 -38.59 1.94 -28.82
CA SER A 35 -38.68 1.71 -27.37
C SER A 35 -37.76 2.67 -26.63
N HIS A 36 -38.37 3.55 -25.85
CA HIS A 36 -37.76 4.57 -24.99
C HIS A 36 -37.43 5.89 -25.69
N LEU A 37 -38.43 6.76 -25.80
CA LEU A 37 -38.46 8.05 -25.08
C LEU A 37 -39.67 8.86 -25.59
N SER A 38 -40.75 8.88 -24.81
CA SER A 38 -41.84 9.85 -24.95
C SER A 38 -41.77 10.84 -23.79
N HIS A 39 -41.72 12.11 -24.17
CA HIS A 39 -41.55 13.33 -23.40
C HIS A 39 -42.92 13.89 -22.95
N ASN A 40 -42.94 14.62 -21.82
CA ASN A 40 -43.73 15.85 -21.52
C ASN A 40 -44.06 15.94 -20.02
N SER A 41 -44.19 17.08 -19.37
CA SER A 41 -43.71 18.47 -19.50
C SER A 41 -44.32 19.18 -18.28
N SER A 42 -43.48 19.83 -17.47
CA SER A 42 -43.75 20.92 -16.49
C SER A 42 -45.21 21.28 -16.11
N GLU A 43 -45.54 21.20 -14.82
CA GLU A 43 -46.05 22.35 -14.03
C GLU A 43 -46.00 22.07 -12.50
N HIS A 44 -46.11 23.16 -11.72
CA HIS A 44 -45.64 23.42 -10.34
C HIS A 44 -46.56 22.92 -9.18
N LEU A 45 -45.96 22.90 -7.96
CA LEU A 45 -46.54 22.97 -6.58
C LEU A 45 -47.40 21.76 -6.12
N GLU A 46 -47.41 21.24 -4.88
CA GLU A 46 -47.03 21.72 -3.55
C GLU A 46 -47.01 20.51 -2.55
N TRP A 47 -46.38 20.70 -1.39
CA TRP A 47 -46.22 19.78 -0.24
C TRP A 47 -47.54 19.30 0.40
N VAL A 48 -47.69 17.99 0.71
CA VAL A 48 -48.41 17.46 1.90
C VAL A 48 -47.85 16.10 2.35
N ALA A 49 -47.88 15.89 3.66
CA ALA A 49 -47.22 14.88 4.49
C ALA A 49 -47.71 13.41 4.43
N SER A 50 -46.76 12.52 4.78
CA SER A 50 -46.83 11.33 5.66
C SER A 50 -47.74 10.10 5.38
N GLU A 51 -47.11 8.95 5.67
CA GLU A 51 -47.63 7.62 6.09
C GLU A 51 -47.76 6.46 5.07
N ASN A 52 -46.86 5.48 5.26
CA ASN A 52 -47.02 4.00 5.24
C ASN A 52 -47.15 3.19 3.92
N ALA A 53 -46.01 2.61 3.50
CA ALA A 53 -45.68 1.22 3.06
C ALA A 53 -46.58 0.42 2.07
N PRO A 54 -46.07 -0.65 1.38
CA PRO A 54 -44.72 -1.23 1.35
C PRO A 54 -44.07 -1.29 -0.05
N ALA A 55 -42.74 -1.38 -0.06
CA ALA A 55 -41.93 -1.57 -1.26
C ALA A 55 -42.17 -2.97 -1.87
N ILE A 56 -42.51 -2.98 -3.17
CA ILE A 56 -42.47 -4.18 -4.01
C ILE A 56 -41.01 -4.43 -4.38
N GLN A 57 -40.59 -5.67 -4.12
CA GLN A 57 -39.26 -6.21 -4.31
C GLN A 57 -38.75 -6.01 -5.75
N ASN A 58 -37.56 -5.43 -5.89
CA ASN A 58 -36.77 -5.53 -7.11
C ASN A 58 -35.93 -6.83 -7.11
N PRO A 59 -35.68 -7.44 -8.27
CA PRO A 59 -35.03 -8.74 -8.40
C PRO A 59 -33.52 -8.60 -8.12
N GLY A 60 -32.98 -9.59 -7.40
CA GLY A 60 -31.71 -9.52 -6.70
C GLY A 60 -30.46 -9.28 -7.57
N ASP A 61 -29.65 -8.32 -7.10
CA ASP A 61 -28.24 -8.22 -7.40
C ASP A 61 -27.51 -9.47 -6.88
N GLY A 62 -26.90 -10.21 -7.80
CA GLY A 62 -26.07 -11.37 -7.51
C GLY A 62 -24.70 -10.99 -6.96
N TYR A 63 -24.63 -10.33 -5.82
CA TYR A 63 -23.46 -10.45 -4.94
C TYR A 63 -23.71 -11.68 -4.07
N SER A 64 -23.12 -12.83 -4.42
CA SER A 64 -23.10 -13.95 -3.49
C SER A 64 -22.23 -13.54 -2.31
N VAL A 65 -22.85 -13.03 -1.24
CA VAL A 65 -22.18 -12.87 0.06
C VAL A 65 -21.72 -14.26 0.46
N VAL A 66 -20.43 -14.55 0.25
CA VAL A 66 -19.83 -15.80 0.68
C VAL A 66 -20.00 -15.86 2.18
N SER A 67 -20.81 -16.80 2.66
CA SER A 67 -21.10 -16.87 4.10
C SER A 67 -19.81 -17.05 4.89
N ALA A 68 -19.73 -16.45 6.08
CA ALA A 68 -18.62 -16.60 7.01
C ALA A 68 -18.18 -18.07 7.20
N ASN A 69 -19.14 -18.99 7.16
CA ASN A 69 -18.91 -20.43 7.27
C ASN A 69 -18.13 -21.01 6.07
N VAL A 70 -18.39 -20.53 4.85
CA VAL A 70 -17.69 -20.98 3.63
C VAL A 70 -16.24 -20.46 3.63
N ILE A 71 -16.03 -19.20 4.00
CA ILE A 71 -14.68 -18.63 4.15
C ILE A 71 -13.88 -19.42 5.19
N ALA A 72 -14.48 -19.69 6.35
CA ALA A 72 -13.85 -20.47 7.41
C ALA A 72 -13.53 -21.90 6.96
N GLN A 73 -14.43 -22.53 6.20
CA GLN A 73 -14.20 -23.87 5.67
C GLN A 73 -12.99 -23.89 4.73
N HIS A 74 -12.87 -22.98 3.77
CA HIS A 74 -11.74 -22.98 2.83
C HIS A 74 -10.39 -22.68 3.50
N LEU A 75 -10.34 -21.67 4.37
CA LEU A 75 -9.11 -21.27 5.03
C LEU A 75 -8.64 -22.27 6.08
N PHE A 76 -9.54 -22.81 6.91
CA PHE A 76 -9.15 -23.60 8.07
C PHE A 76 -9.34 -25.11 7.90
N THR A 77 -9.67 -25.60 6.69
CA THR A 77 -9.68 -27.04 6.41
C THR A 77 -8.27 -27.63 6.55
N GLN A 78 -8.17 -28.78 7.23
CA GLN A 78 -6.92 -29.50 7.35
C GLN A 78 -6.45 -30.00 5.98
N ARG A 79 -5.23 -29.62 5.61
CA ARG A 79 -4.55 -30.06 4.39
C ARG A 79 -3.34 -30.92 4.72
N ASN A 80 -3.00 -31.83 3.81
CA ASN A 80 -1.84 -32.69 3.97
C ASN A 80 -0.55 -31.95 3.53
N LEU A 81 -0.09 -31.03 4.39
CA LEU A 81 1.13 -30.25 4.17
C LEU A 81 2.36 -30.95 4.76
N SER A 82 3.55 -30.60 4.24
CA SER A 82 4.82 -30.97 4.87
C SER A 82 4.89 -30.42 6.31
N GLU A 83 5.73 -31.01 7.17
CA GLU A 83 5.90 -30.51 8.54
C GLU A 83 6.36 -29.05 8.57
N THR A 84 7.26 -28.65 7.66
CA THR A 84 7.66 -27.24 7.50
C THR A 84 6.50 -26.36 7.08
N GLY A 85 5.65 -26.80 6.15
CA GLY A 85 4.43 -26.08 5.76
C GLY A 85 3.45 -25.91 6.93
N LYS A 86 3.26 -26.95 7.76
CA LYS A 86 2.42 -26.84 8.97
C LYS A 86 2.99 -25.86 9.99
N GLN A 87 4.31 -25.78 10.11
CA GLN A 87 4.97 -24.83 11.04
C GLN A 87 4.68 -23.37 10.69
N THR A 88 4.47 -23.07 9.41
CA THR A 88 4.10 -21.73 8.93
C THR A 88 2.67 -21.32 9.28
N LEU A 89 1.81 -22.26 9.69
CA LEU A 89 0.38 -22.04 9.93
C LEU A 89 -0.03 -22.25 11.40
N ARG A 90 0.91 -22.23 12.35
CA ARG A 90 0.63 -22.63 13.75
C ARG A 90 -0.41 -21.76 14.44
N THR A 91 -0.61 -20.52 14.01
CA THR A 91 -1.64 -19.64 14.57
C THR A 91 -3.03 -19.89 13.98
N TRP A 92 -3.16 -20.52 12.81
CA TRP A 92 -4.42 -20.60 12.07
C TRP A 92 -5.53 -21.28 12.88
N TYR A 93 -5.20 -22.36 13.58
CA TYR A 93 -6.16 -23.05 14.44
C TYR A 93 -6.76 -22.14 15.53
N HIS A 94 -5.98 -21.22 16.06
CA HIS A 94 -6.42 -20.27 17.09
C HIS A 94 -7.15 -19.04 16.51
N LEU A 95 -7.06 -18.85 15.19
CA LEU A 95 -7.61 -17.71 14.47
C LEU A 95 -8.91 -18.03 13.72
N HIS A 96 -9.48 -19.22 13.88
CA HIS A 96 -10.75 -19.59 13.23
C HIS A 96 -11.93 -18.67 13.62
N HIS A 97 -11.86 -18.00 14.77
CA HIS A 97 -12.87 -17.02 15.21
C HIS A 97 -12.76 -15.66 14.53
N LEU A 98 -11.70 -15.38 13.74
CA LEU A 98 -11.49 -14.09 13.08
C LEU A 98 -12.71 -13.66 12.26
N VAL A 99 -13.32 -14.59 11.53
CA VAL A 99 -14.48 -14.30 10.69
C VAL A 99 -15.65 -13.73 11.50
N ASN A 100 -15.82 -14.18 12.75
CA ASN A 100 -16.91 -13.76 13.62
C ASN A 100 -16.54 -12.55 14.50
N HIS A 101 -15.25 -12.36 14.80
CA HIS A 101 -14.77 -11.38 15.79
C HIS A 101 -13.99 -10.20 15.19
N SER A 102 -14.15 -9.94 13.90
CA SER A 102 -13.53 -8.78 13.22
C SER A 102 -14.44 -7.55 13.12
N ILE A 103 -15.57 -7.54 13.83
CA ILE A 103 -16.47 -6.39 13.87
C ILE A 103 -15.71 -5.17 14.40
N GLY A 104 -15.71 -4.07 13.65
CA GLY A 104 -14.97 -2.84 13.98
C GLY A 104 -13.61 -2.70 13.30
N LEU A 105 -13.17 -3.69 12.52
CA LEU A 105 -12.05 -3.53 11.59
C LEU A 105 -12.58 -3.38 10.16
N PRO A 106 -12.29 -2.26 9.47
CA PRO A 106 -12.64 -2.09 8.06
C PRO A 106 -12.08 -3.25 7.23
N GLN A 107 -12.86 -3.73 6.24
CA GLN A 107 -12.41 -4.67 5.21
C GLN A 107 -11.97 -6.06 5.69
N ALA A 108 -12.14 -6.39 6.97
CA ALA A 108 -11.68 -7.67 7.50
C ALA A 108 -12.35 -8.88 6.82
N VAL A 109 -13.66 -8.82 6.59
CA VAL A 109 -14.39 -9.92 5.91
C VAL A 109 -13.97 -10.06 4.46
N GLU A 110 -13.76 -8.94 3.76
CA GLU A 110 -13.26 -8.90 2.40
C GLU A 110 -11.87 -9.55 2.34
N ALA A 111 -10.91 -9.08 3.12
CA ALA A 111 -9.54 -9.62 3.17
C ALA A 111 -9.47 -11.11 3.49
N LEU A 112 -10.38 -11.62 4.33
CA LEU A 112 -10.52 -13.06 4.61
C LEU A 112 -11.04 -13.82 3.38
N GLY A 113 -12.04 -13.30 2.67
CA GLY A 113 -12.56 -13.89 1.43
C GLY A 113 -11.52 -13.89 0.29
N GLU A 114 -10.77 -12.80 0.16
CA GLU A 114 -9.67 -12.70 -0.78
C GLU A 114 -8.54 -13.68 -0.46
N ALA A 115 -8.20 -13.82 0.82
CA ALA A 115 -7.22 -14.79 1.30
C ALA A 115 -7.65 -16.22 1.04
N SER A 116 -8.95 -16.53 1.19
CA SER A 116 -9.47 -17.85 0.82
C SER A 116 -9.16 -18.17 -0.65
N SER A 117 -9.41 -17.23 -1.56
CA SER A 117 -9.16 -17.43 -3.00
C SER A 117 -7.67 -17.54 -3.32
N ALA A 118 -6.85 -16.69 -2.70
CA ALA A 118 -5.40 -16.70 -2.84
C ALA A 118 -4.78 -18.01 -2.31
N TRP A 119 -5.29 -18.50 -1.17
CA TRP A 119 -4.84 -19.73 -0.54
C TRP A 119 -5.18 -20.96 -1.39
N GLU A 120 -6.40 -21.08 -1.89
CA GLU A 120 -6.79 -22.17 -2.79
C GLU A 120 -5.90 -22.20 -4.05
N SER A 121 -5.66 -21.04 -4.64
CA SER A 121 -4.81 -20.90 -5.83
C SER A 121 -3.36 -21.33 -5.55
N LEU A 122 -2.82 -20.98 -4.37
CA LEU A 122 -1.48 -21.39 -3.95
C LEU A 122 -1.41 -22.91 -3.70
N MET A 123 -2.40 -23.46 -2.99
CA MET A 123 -2.44 -24.90 -2.68
C MET A 123 -2.52 -25.75 -3.95
N ALA A 124 -3.33 -25.34 -4.94
CA ALA A 124 -3.41 -26.03 -6.22
C ALA A 124 -2.04 -26.13 -6.92
N VAL A 125 -1.21 -25.08 -6.84
CA VAL A 125 0.15 -25.09 -7.40
C VAL A 125 1.07 -26.04 -6.63
N ILE A 126 1.03 -26.00 -5.29
CA ILE A 126 1.89 -26.82 -4.43
C ILE A 126 1.56 -28.31 -4.58
N GLU A 127 0.27 -28.66 -4.58
CA GLU A 127 -0.22 -30.04 -4.75
C GLU A 127 0.07 -30.56 -6.18
N GLY A 128 -0.05 -29.70 -7.19
CA GLY A 128 0.31 -30.02 -8.58
C GLY A 128 1.80 -30.31 -8.78
N LYS A 129 2.68 -29.55 -8.11
CA LYS A 129 4.15 -29.78 -8.13
C LYS A 129 4.54 -31.13 -7.50
N ASN A 130 3.82 -31.59 -6.47
CA ASN A 130 4.07 -32.90 -5.85
C ASN A 130 3.66 -34.10 -6.71
N SER A 131 2.73 -33.91 -7.66
CA SER A 131 2.19 -34.99 -8.51
C SER A 131 3.01 -35.22 -9.79
N SER A 132 3.86 -34.27 -10.17
CA SER A 132 4.70 -34.31 -11.37
C SER A 132 6.18 -34.35 -10.97
N GLN A 133 6.72 -35.54 -10.71
CA GLN A 133 8.17 -35.76 -10.73
C GLN A 133 8.68 -35.54 -12.16
N SER A 134 8.98 -34.30 -12.55
CA SER A 134 9.71 -34.02 -13.77
C SER A 134 10.59 -32.78 -13.64
N ASN A 135 11.89 -33.04 -13.59
CA ASN A 135 13.03 -32.20 -14.00
C ASN A 135 13.04 -30.72 -13.55
N LEU A 136 13.76 -30.49 -12.45
CA LEU A 136 14.61 -29.31 -12.28
C LEU A 136 15.48 -29.15 -13.52
N GLN A 137 15.14 -28.22 -14.41
CA GLN A 137 16.02 -27.33 -15.16
C GLN A 137 15.15 -26.60 -16.19
N LYS A 138 14.46 -25.55 -15.76
CA LYS A 138 14.14 -24.45 -16.66
C LYS A 138 14.84 -23.25 -16.06
N ASP A 139 15.70 -22.60 -16.85
CA ASP A 139 16.33 -21.31 -16.53
C ASP A 139 15.32 -20.45 -15.77
N LYS A 140 15.50 -20.34 -14.45
CA LYS A 140 14.58 -19.56 -13.61
C LYS A 140 14.94 -18.10 -13.81
N ASP A 141 14.41 -17.49 -14.87
CA ASP A 141 14.22 -16.05 -14.87
C ASP A 141 13.55 -15.69 -13.53
N LYS A 142 14.15 -14.76 -12.78
CA LYS A 142 13.61 -14.32 -11.48
C LYS A 142 12.16 -13.92 -11.66
N GLN A 143 11.26 -14.60 -10.94
CA GLN A 143 9.82 -14.29 -10.98
C GLN A 143 9.57 -12.83 -10.55
N CYS A 144 10.33 -12.36 -9.55
CA CYS A 144 10.34 -10.98 -9.09
C CYS A 144 11.67 -10.28 -9.43
N PRO A 145 11.82 -9.65 -10.61
CA PRO A 145 13.04 -8.95 -10.99
C PRO A 145 13.16 -7.59 -10.28
N TYR A 146 14.38 -7.22 -9.85
CA TYR A 146 14.65 -5.94 -9.20
C TYR A 146 14.39 -4.70 -10.07
N SER A 147 14.50 -4.84 -11.39
CA SER A 147 14.25 -3.77 -12.34
C SER A 147 13.70 -4.30 -13.66
N ILE A 148 12.79 -3.55 -14.27
CA ILE A 148 12.18 -3.87 -15.56
C ILE A 148 12.31 -2.64 -16.44
N LYS A 149 12.79 -2.81 -17.67
CA LYS A 149 12.98 -1.72 -18.63
C LYS A 149 12.34 -2.03 -19.96
N ASN A 150 11.68 -1.04 -20.56
CA ASN A 150 11.22 -1.09 -21.94
C ASN A 150 11.79 0.11 -22.71
N MET A 151 12.79 -0.17 -23.56
CA MET A 151 13.42 0.80 -24.45
C MET A 151 12.71 0.68 -25.81
N ASN A 152 12.06 1.75 -26.29
CA ASN A 152 11.12 1.79 -27.43
C ASN A 152 9.63 1.64 -27.04
N ALA A 153 9.22 2.42 -26.03
CA ALA A 153 7.85 2.48 -25.56
C ALA A 153 6.82 3.08 -26.57
N SER A 154 7.22 3.48 -27.78
CA SER A 154 6.31 4.11 -28.76
C SER A 154 5.54 3.15 -29.69
N ARG A 155 5.76 1.82 -29.64
CA ARG A 155 5.26 0.85 -30.65
C ARG A 155 4.02 0.05 -30.23
N PHE A 156 3.01 0.69 -29.61
CA PHE A 156 1.82 -0.01 -29.09
C PHE A 156 0.61 0.19 -30.01
N ALA A 157 -0.07 -0.92 -30.33
CA ALA A 157 -1.11 -0.97 -31.36
C ALA A 157 -2.47 -0.38 -30.92
N ASP A 158 -2.69 -0.23 -29.61
CA ASP A 158 -3.93 0.20 -28.97
C ASP A 158 -3.87 1.63 -28.38
N GLY A 159 -2.77 2.35 -28.64
CA GLY A 159 -2.55 3.71 -28.09
C GLY A 159 -2.31 3.77 -26.59
N THR A 160 -2.15 2.61 -25.92
CA THR A 160 -1.89 2.50 -24.48
C THR A 160 -0.65 1.67 -24.23
N PHE A 161 0.37 2.27 -23.60
CA PHE A 161 1.53 1.54 -23.12
C PHE A 161 1.20 0.80 -21.83
N LYS A 162 1.65 -0.45 -21.71
CA LYS A 162 1.49 -1.28 -20.51
C LYS A 162 2.83 -1.87 -20.09
N LEU A 163 3.19 -1.70 -18.82
CA LEU A 163 4.35 -2.32 -18.21
C LEU A 163 3.90 -3.16 -17.01
N ARG A 164 4.07 -4.48 -17.12
CA ARG A 164 3.76 -5.41 -16.02
C ARG A 164 4.78 -5.25 -14.88
N ILE A 165 4.27 -5.16 -13.66
CA ILE A 165 5.01 -5.14 -12.40
C ILE A 165 4.65 -6.43 -11.64
N PRO A 166 5.43 -7.50 -11.78
CA PRO A 166 5.01 -8.85 -11.40
C PRO A 166 4.82 -9.06 -9.90
N CYS A 167 5.49 -8.28 -9.05
CA CYS A 167 5.51 -8.51 -7.59
C CYS A 167 5.17 -7.27 -6.76
N GLY A 168 4.52 -6.26 -7.35
CA GLY A 168 4.17 -5.04 -6.63
C GLY A 168 5.27 -4.00 -6.59
N LEU A 169 4.99 -2.91 -5.86
CA LEU A 169 5.96 -1.91 -5.45
C LEU A 169 6.17 -1.99 -3.94
N ILE A 170 7.32 -1.53 -3.47
CA ILE A 170 7.67 -1.39 -2.05
C ILE A 170 8.23 0.01 -1.80
N GLN A 171 8.44 0.41 -0.55
CA GLN A 171 9.13 1.64 -0.21
C GLN A 171 10.48 1.72 -0.97
N GLY A 172 10.75 2.87 -1.58
CA GLY A 172 11.95 3.10 -2.39
C GLY A 172 11.85 2.60 -3.84
N SER A 173 10.81 1.84 -4.22
CA SER A 173 10.51 1.53 -5.63
C SER A 173 10.29 2.82 -6.42
N SER A 174 10.71 2.82 -7.68
CA SER A 174 10.53 3.95 -8.59
C SER A 174 10.19 3.53 -10.00
N ILE A 175 9.36 4.35 -10.66
CA ILE A 175 8.98 4.22 -12.06
C ILE A 175 9.36 5.52 -12.77
N THR A 176 10.36 5.45 -13.65
CA THR A 176 10.82 6.57 -14.48
C THR A 176 10.27 6.45 -15.89
N ILE A 177 9.60 7.50 -16.33
CA ILE A 177 8.95 7.63 -17.63
C ILE A 177 9.67 8.74 -18.39
N ILE A 178 10.21 8.38 -19.56
CA ILE A 178 10.90 9.31 -20.45
C ILE A 178 10.04 9.45 -21.71
N GLY A 179 9.56 10.66 -21.97
CA GLY A 179 8.68 10.91 -23.10
C GLY A 179 8.51 12.39 -23.41
N THR A 180 7.88 12.66 -24.56
CA THR A 180 7.60 14.00 -25.05
C THR A 180 6.08 14.14 -25.25
N PRO A 181 5.38 15.01 -24.48
CA PRO A 181 3.98 15.30 -24.74
C PRO A 181 3.76 15.80 -26.17
N GLY A 182 2.75 15.26 -26.84
CA GLY A 182 2.52 15.43 -28.27
C GLY A 182 1.89 16.76 -28.68
N GLY A 183 1.91 17.03 -29.98
CA GLY A 183 1.69 18.34 -30.58
C GLY A 183 0.23 18.77 -30.80
N LEU A 184 -0.77 17.92 -30.51
CA LEU A 184 -2.18 18.27 -30.73
C LEU A 184 -2.84 18.80 -29.45
N VAL A 185 -2.84 18.00 -28.39
CA VAL A 185 -3.43 18.37 -27.08
C VAL A 185 -2.40 18.17 -25.96
N GLY A 186 -1.51 17.19 -26.11
CA GLY A 186 -0.45 16.86 -25.15
C GLY A 186 -0.96 16.36 -23.79
N ASN A 187 -2.25 16.04 -23.68
CA ASN A 187 -2.84 15.44 -22.48
C ASN A 187 -2.52 13.95 -22.44
N PHE A 188 -2.08 13.47 -21.28
CA PHE A 188 -1.77 12.05 -21.09
C PHE A 188 -2.11 11.61 -19.67
N ARG A 189 -2.20 10.30 -19.48
CA ARG A 189 -2.56 9.66 -18.22
C ARG A 189 -1.54 8.61 -17.85
N ILE A 190 -1.29 8.45 -16.55
CA ILE A 190 -0.47 7.38 -15.98
C ILE A 190 -1.30 6.72 -14.88
N ASP A 191 -1.59 5.43 -15.03
CA ASP A 191 -2.33 4.65 -14.04
C ASP A 191 -1.41 3.58 -13.44
N LEU A 192 -1.32 3.56 -12.11
CA LEU A 192 -0.82 2.42 -11.35
C LEU A 192 -2.00 1.51 -11.06
N VAL A 193 -2.07 0.38 -11.77
CA VAL A 193 -3.19 -0.55 -11.72
C VAL A 193 -2.88 -1.67 -10.75
N GLY A 194 -3.81 -1.96 -9.84
CA GLY A 194 -3.70 -2.99 -8.83
C GLY A 194 -3.93 -4.40 -9.38
N THR A 195 -3.79 -5.40 -8.52
CA THR A 195 -4.08 -6.81 -8.84
C THR A 195 -5.56 -7.07 -8.60
N ALA A 196 -6.29 -7.43 -9.66
CA ALA A 196 -7.66 -7.92 -9.54
C ALA A 196 -7.68 -9.39 -9.08
N LEU A 197 -8.67 -9.77 -8.29
CA LEU A 197 -8.94 -11.17 -7.97
C LEU A 197 -9.84 -11.84 -9.02
N PRO A 198 -9.81 -13.19 -9.12
CA PRO A 198 -10.69 -13.90 -10.02
C PRO A 198 -12.17 -13.57 -9.74
N GLY A 199 -12.85 -13.00 -10.73
CA GLY A 199 -14.27 -12.60 -10.63
C GLY A 199 -14.52 -11.11 -10.45
N GLU A 200 -13.50 -10.30 -10.19
CA GLU A 200 -13.61 -8.83 -10.21
C GLU A 200 -13.63 -8.33 -11.66
N PRO A 201 -14.59 -7.46 -12.05
CA PRO A 201 -14.75 -7.03 -13.44
C PRO A 201 -13.61 -6.10 -13.89
N ASP A 202 -13.16 -5.21 -13.02
CA ASP A 202 -12.13 -4.20 -13.31
C ASP A 202 -11.11 -4.12 -12.16
N PRO A 203 -9.80 -4.07 -12.45
CA PRO A 203 -8.77 -3.92 -11.42
C PRO A 203 -8.81 -2.51 -10.80
N PRO A 204 -8.53 -2.37 -9.49
CA PRO A 204 -8.47 -1.07 -8.83
C PRO A 204 -7.34 -0.21 -9.41
N ILE A 205 -7.52 1.11 -9.37
CA ILE A 205 -6.47 2.08 -9.73
C ILE A 205 -5.90 2.65 -8.43
N ILE A 206 -4.69 2.19 -8.10
CA ILE A 206 -3.93 2.58 -6.92
C ILE A 206 -3.55 4.06 -6.99
N LEU A 207 -3.23 4.54 -8.19
CA LEU A 207 -2.96 5.96 -8.46
C LEU A 207 -3.24 6.29 -9.92
N HIS A 208 -4.10 7.27 -10.13
CA HIS A 208 -4.40 7.88 -11.42
C HIS A 208 -3.73 9.25 -11.50
N TYR A 209 -2.85 9.46 -12.47
CA TYR A 209 -2.35 10.78 -12.85
C TYR A 209 -2.96 11.18 -14.18
N ASN A 210 -3.53 12.38 -14.24
CA ASN A 210 -4.12 12.95 -15.45
C ASN A 210 -3.54 14.33 -15.72
N VAL A 211 -2.61 14.39 -16.67
CA VAL A 211 -1.92 15.62 -17.06
C VAL A 211 -2.69 16.28 -18.18
N ARG A 212 -3.14 17.52 -17.94
CA ARG A 212 -3.93 18.31 -18.87
C ARG A 212 -3.19 19.61 -19.22
N LEU A 213 -2.56 19.67 -20.39
CA LEU A 213 -1.74 20.82 -20.80
C LEU A 213 -2.56 22.04 -21.26
N GLN A 214 -3.79 21.83 -21.72
CA GLN A 214 -4.70 22.93 -22.11
C GLN A 214 -5.64 23.33 -20.97
N GLY A 215 -5.43 22.77 -19.78
CA GLY A 215 -6.34 22.91 -18.65
C GLY A 215 -7.66 22.17 -18.82
N ASP A 216 -8.57 22.44 -17.91
CA ASP A 216 -9.96 22.00 -17.97
C ASP A 216 -10.93 23.19 -17.91
N LYS A 217 -12.24 22.92 -17.99
CA LYS A 217 -13.27 23.96 -17.92
C LYS A 217 -13.27 24.76 -16.62
N LEU A 218 -12.60 24.28 -15.56
CA LEU A 218 -12.57 24.92 -14.25
C LEU A 218 -11.39 25.88 -14.12
N THR A 219 -10.23 25.48 -14.64
CA THR A 219 -8.97 26.18 -14.41
C THR A 219 -8.49 26.98 -15.62
N GLU A 220 -8.85 26.59 -16.85
CA GLU A 220 -8.33 27.10 -18.13
C GLU A 220 -6.79 27.06 -18.29
N ASP A 221 -6.05 26.77 -17.22
CA ASP A 221 -4.61 26.66 -17.10
C ASP A 221 -4.20 25.19 -16.95
N PRO A 222 -2.96 24.81 -17.32
CA PRO A 222 -2.47 23.44 -17.18
C PRO A 222 -2.63 22.87 -15.76
N VAL A 223 -3.10 21.62 -15.64
CA VAL A 223 -3.37 20.96 -14.35
C VAL A 223 -2.97 19.49 -14.36
N ILE A 224 -2.47 19.02 -13.23
CA ILE A 224 -2.31 17.60 -12.90
C ILE A 224 -3.43 17.23 -11.93
N VAL A 225 -4.23 16.23 -12.29
CA VAL A 225 -5.25 15.66 -11.40
C VAL A 225 -4.79 14.29 -10.94
N GLN A 226 -4.89 14.05 -9.63
CA GLN A 226 -4.56 12.81 -8.97
C GLN A 226 -5.80 12.22 -8.30
N ASN A 227 -6.00 10.92 -8.44
CA ASN A 227 -7.11 10.22 -7.79
C ASN A 227 -6.82 8.73 -7.66
N THR A 228 -7.73 8.01 -7.02
CA THR A 228 -7.79 6.56 -6.98
C THR A 228 -9.16 6.07 -7.40
N TRP A 229 -9.25 4.80 -7.79
CA TRP A 229 -10.51 4.15 -8.09
C TRP A 229 -10.54 2.73 -7.51
N SER A 230 -11.67 2.34 -6.91
CA SER A 230 -11.97 0.96 -6.57
C SER A 230 -13.42 0.63 -6.93
N ALA A 231 -13.73 -0.66 -7.12
CA ALA A 231 -15.11 -1.09 -7.38
C ALA A 231 -16.07 -0.74 -6.22
N THR A 232 -15.55 -0.67 -4.99
CA THR A 232 -16.33 -0.40 -3.77
C THR A 232 -16.61 1.08 -3.55
N ASN A 233 -15.65 1.96 -3.86
CA ASN A 233 -15.72 3.39 -3.54
C ASN A 233 -15.83 4.30 -4.78
N ASP A 234 -15.83 3.71 -5.99
CA ASP A 234 -15.69 4.43 -7.26
C ASP A 234 -14.47 5.38 -7.24
N TRP A 235 -14.49 6.45 -8.04
CA TRP A 235 -13.50 7.51 -7.99
C TRP A 235 -13.58 8.26 -6.66
N GLY A 236 -12.44 8.37 -5.98
CA GLY A 236 -12.34 9.17 -4.75
C GLY A 236 -12.30 10.68 -5.01
N GLU A 237 -11.90 11.45 -3.99
CA GLU A 237 -11.72 12.89 -4.12
C GLU A 237 -10.53 13.24 -5.02
N GLU A 238 -10.70 14.21 -5.93
CA GLU A 238 -9.64 14.66 -6.83
C GLU A 238 -8.65 15.60 -6.12
N GLU A 239 -7.37 15.27 -6.17
CA GLU A 239 -6.27 16.14 -5.75
C GLU A 239 -5.68 16.86 -6.97
N ARG A 240 -5.47 18.17 -6.88
CA ARG A 240 -5.14 19.02 -8.05
C ARG A 240 -3.86 19.81 -7.83
N CYS A 241 -3.03 19.89 -8.87
CA CYS A 241 -1.82 20.71 -8.89
C CYS A 241 -1.72 21.50 -10.20
N PRO A 242 -1.70 22.86 -10.20
CA PRO A 242 -1.65 23.76 -9.04
C PRO A 242 -2.85 23.64 -8.09
N SER A 243 -2.63 23.84 -6.78
CA SER A 243 -3.72 23.83 -5.79
C SER A 243 -4.63 25.04 -5.97
N SER A 244 -5.95 24.85 -5.87
CA SER A 244 -6.93 25.94 -5.85
C SER A 244 -6.98 26.69 -4.52
N ASN A 245 -6.51 26.07 -3.43
CA ASN A 245 -6.50 26.63 -2.09
C ASN A 245 -5.06 26.99 -1.69
N THR A 246 -4.82 28.26 -1.36
CA THR A 246 -3.53 28.77 -0.89
C THR A 246 -3.17 28.36 0.55
N ASP A 247 -4.12 27.77 1.29
CA ASP A 247 -4.03 27.58 2.74
C ASP A 247 -3.80 26.14 3.22
N SER A 248 -3.62 25.15 2.34
CA SER A 248 -3.33 23.78 2.78
C SER A 248 -1.86 23.43 2.63
N SER A 249 -1.06 23.70 3.67
CA SER A 249 0.30 23.18 3.83
C SER A 249 0.28 21.66 4.13
N LYS A 250 -0.46 20.89 3.34
CA LYS A 250 -0.54 19.43 3.48
C LYS A 250 0.76 18.83 2.97
N LYS A 251 1.31 17.93 3.77
CA LYS A 251 2.54 17.22 3.46
C LYS A 251 2.31 15.72 3.49
N VAL A 252 3.05 15.02 2.64
CA VAL A 252 3.14 13.56 2.60
C VAL A 252 4.62 13.24 2.50
N ASP A 253 5.15 12.49 3.48
CA ASP A 253 6.60 12.26 3.62
C ASP A 253 7.41 13.58 3.68
N ASP A 254 6.96 14.53 4.50
CA ASP A 254 7.51 15.89 4.64
C ASP A 254 7.52 16.80 3.39
N LEU A 255 7.01 16.29 2.27
CA LEU A 255 6.95 16.98 0.98
C LEU A 255 5.56 17.56 0.72
N GLU A 256 5.50 18.76 0.14
CA GLU A 256 4.26 19.43 -0.24
C GLU A 256 3.42 18.54 -1.18
N GLN A 257 2.13 18.41 -0.90
CA GLN A 257 1.19 17.66 -1.74
C GLN A 257 1.18 18.17 -3.19
N CYS A 258 1.25 19.49 -3.38
CA CYS A 258 1.51 20.15 -4.66
C CYS A 258 2.61 21.19 -4.43
N SER A 259 3.68 21.10 -5.21
CA SER A 259 4.81 22.01 -5.07
C SER A 259 4.39 23.45 -5.34
N SER A 260 4.79 24.35 -4.44
CA SER A 260 4.57 25.80 -4.57
C SER A 260 5.11 26.39 -5.87
N MET A 261 6.01 25.72 -6.60
CA MET A 261 6.47 26.22 -7.91
C MET A 261 5.45 25.99 -9.04
N VAL A 262 4.57 24.99 -8.92
CA VAL A 262 3.59 24.66 -9.97
C VAL A 262 2.47 25.69 -9.96
N GLY A 263 2.27 26.37 -11.10
CA GLY A 263 1.30 27.46 -11.21
C GLY A 263 1.82 28.85 -10.83
N ASN A 264 3.06 28.96 -10.34
CA ASN A 264 3.70 30.24 -10.00
C ASN A 264 4.45 30.85 -11.20
N ASP A 265 4.63 32.16 -11.19
CA ASP A 265 5.28 32.89 -12.28
C ASP A 265 6.77 32.48 -12.46
N ASP A 266 7.18 32.19 -13.69
CA ASP A 266 8.54 31.74 -14.07
C ASP A 266 9.69 32.73 -13.74
N LYS A 267 9.42 33.90 -13.12
CA LYS A 267 10.41 34.98 -12.91
C LYS A 267 11.46 34.72 -11.82
N LYS A 268 11.36 33.65 -11.04
CA LYS A 268 12.27 33.39 -9.89
C LYS A 268 13.18 32.16 -10.02
N VAL A 269 13.09 31.37 -11.10
CA VAL A 269 13.72 30.03 -11.11
C VAL A 269 15.17 30.00 -11.68
N PHE A 270 15.65 31.10 -12.28
CA PHE A 270 16.99 31.14 -12.91
C PHE A 270 17.85 32.38 -12.53
N THR A 271 17.86 32.81 -11.27
CA THR A 271 18.85 33.79 -10.81
C THR A 271 19.56 33.36 -9.54
N SER A 272 20.56 32.50 -9.71
CA SER A 272 21.76 32.55 -8.87
C SER A 272 23.00 32.78 -9.75
N ASN A 273 23.75 33.82 -9.39
CA ASN A 273 25.08 34.20 -9.87
C ASN A 273 25.25 34.68 -11.32
N ARG A 274 25.13 36.00 -11.52
CA ARG A 274 26.21 36.83 -12.11
C ARG A 274 25.94 38.33 -11.98
N HIS A 275 26.97 39.05 -11.53
CA HIS A 275 26.97 40.49 -11.34
C HIS A 275 26.99 41.28 -12.67
N ARG A 276 26.11 42.29 -12.70
CA ARG A 276 26.19 43.66 -13.27
C ARG A 276 26.68 43.95 -14.70
N ASN A 277 25.84 44.83 -15.30
CA ASN A 277 26.08 45.92 -16.25
C ASN A 277 26.10 45.61 -17.75
N VAL A 278 25.01 45.94 -18.46
CA VAL A 278 24.99 46.80 -19.65
C VAL A 278 23.60 47.46 -19.78
N SER A 279 23.61 48.68 -20.30
CA SER A 279 22.58 49.72 -20.39
C SER A 279 21.54 49.61 -21.52
N LYS A 280 20.32 50.06 -21.19
CA LYS A 280 19.20 50.66 -21.98
C LYS A 280 18.36 49.79 -22.96
N PRO A 281 17.01 49.97 -22.98
CA PRO A 281 16.08 49.13 -23.72
C PRO A 281 15.62 49.74 -25.07
N PHE A 282 15.38 48.87 -26.06
CA PHE A 282 14.55 49.16 -27.23
C PHE A 282 13.07 48.81 -26.95
N PRO A 283 12.09 49.63 -27.33
CA PRO A 283 10.68 49.30 -27.14
C PRO A 283 10.19 48.47 -28.33
N LEU A 284 9.92 47.18 -28.10
CA LEU A 284 9.16 46.35 -29.02
C LEU A 284 7.85 45.93 -28.35
N LYS A 285 6.79 46.10 -29.13
CA LYS A 285 5.36 46.01 -28.83
C LYS A 285 4.98 44.95 -27.78
N LYS A 286 4.18 45.38 -26.80
CA LYS A 286 3.34 44.53 -25.95
C LYS A 286 2.29 43.83 -26.82
N GLU A 287 2.49 42.55 -27.07
CA GLU A 287 1.40 41.59 -27.22
C GLU A 287 1.21 40.90 -25.86
N GLY A 288 -0.04 40.67 -25.46
CA GLY A 288 -0.46 40.39 -24.09
C GLY A 288 0.39 39.38 -23.32
N ASP A 289 1.12 39.87 -22.33
CA ASP A 289 1.97 39.10 -21.42
C ASP A 289 1.08 38.37 -20.40
N LYS A 290 0.43 37.26 -20.81
CA LYS A 290 -0.03 36.27 -19.83
C LYS A 290 1.23 35.74 -19.17
N GLN A 291 1.46 36.16 -17.93
CA GLN A 291 2.59 35.76 -17.10
C GLN A 291 2.69 34.23 -17.14
N ARG A 292 3.79 33.71 -17.72
CA ARG A 292 3.92 32.28 -18.00
C ARG A 292 4.09 31.54 -16.67
N LYS A 293 3.02 30.89 -16.20
CA LYS A 293 3.04 30.05 -15.01
C LYS A 293 3.88 28.79 -15.28
N TYR A 294 4.68 28.39 -14.31
CA TYR A 294 5.47 27.17 -14.40
C TYR A 294 4.55 25.94 -14.38
N PHE A 295 4.76 25.04 -15.34
CA PHE A 295 4.16 23.71 -15.37
C PHE A 295 5.23 22.70 -15.82
N PRO A 296 5.33 21.53 -15.18
CA PRO A 296 6.45 20.60 -15.38
C PRO A 296 6.48 19.94 -16.75
N PHE A 297 5.33 19.83 -17.43
CA PHE A 297 5.23 19.24 -18.76
C PHE A 297 5.03 20.31 -19.82
N ARG A 298 5.80 20.25 -20.91
CA ARG A 298 5.70 21.21 -22.02
C ARG A 298 5.53 20.47 -23.33
N GLN A 299 4.60 20.96 -24.14
CA GLN A 299 4.29 20.38 -25.43
C GLN A 299 5.52 20.36 -26.35
N GLY A 300 5.86 19.19 -26.90
CA GLY A 300 7.01 19.01 -27.79
C GLY A 300 8.38 18.99 -27.10
N PHE A 301 8.44 19.13 -25.76
CA PHE A 301 9.68 19.03 -25.00
C PHE A 301 9.80 17.68 -24.31
N LEU A 302 11.03 17.15 -24.25
CA LEU A 302 11.33 15.95 -23.49
C LEU A 302 11.14 16.23 -22.00
N SER A 303 10.51 15.28 -21.29
CA SER A 303 10.36 15.29 -19.84
C SER A 303 10.75 13.94 -19.25
N ILE A 304 11.40 13.97 -18.09
CA ILE A 304 11.71 12.79 -17.29
C ILE A 304 10.86 12.84 -16.03
N ALA A 305 9.78 12.08 -16.02
CA ALA A 305 8.90 11.94 -14.86
C ALA A 305 9.30 10.72 -14.04
N THR A 306 9.52 10.85 -12.74
CA THR A 306 9.79 9.72 -11.84
C THR A 306 8.77 9.69 -10.72
N ILE A 307 8.03 8.60 -10.65
CA ILE A 307 7.12 8.24 -9.56
C ILE A 307 7.91 7.41 -8.56
N ARG A 308 7.97 7.82 -7.29
CA ARG A 308 8.67 7.11 -6.22
C ARG A 308 7.69 6.77 -5.09
N VAL A 309 7.83 5.58 -4.52
CA VAL A 309 7.06 5.15 -3.35
C VAL A 309 7.84 5.54 -2.09
N GLY A 310 7.24 6.36 -1.25
CA GLY A 310 7.74 6.77 0.07
C GLY A 310 7.15 5.92 1.21
N ILE A 311 7.12 6.49 2.41
CA ILE A 311 6.65 5.81 3.64
C ILE A 311 5.13 5.96 3.78
N GLU A 312 4.62 7.15 3.49
CA GLU A 312 3.21 7.51 3.65
C GLU A 312 2.51 7.80 2.32
N GLY A 313 3.25 7.88 1.22
CA GLY A 313 2.66 8.11 -0.08
C GLY A 313 3.58 7.93 -1.28
N ILE A 314 3.11 8.46 -2.42
CA ILE A 314 3.75 8.35 -3.72
C ILE A 314 4.10 9.75 -4.22
N GLN A 315 5.37 9.98 -4.56
CA GLN A 315 5.87 11.28 -5.02
C GLN A 315 6.14 11.27 -6.52
N MET A 316 5.76 12.35 -7.20
CA MET A 316 6.13 12.63 -8.59
C MET A 316 7.20 13.71 -8.64
N THR A 317 8.31 13.40 -9.28
CA THR A 317 9.32 14.37 -9.69
C THR A 317 9.35 14.49 -11.21
N VAL A 318 9.58 15.68 -11.73
CA VAL A 318 9.79 15.91 -13.17
C VAL A 318 11.08 16.71 -13.34
N ASP A 319 11.98 16.19 -14.18
CA ASP A 319 13.31 16.75 -14.45
C ASP A 319 14.10 17.05 -13.16
N GLY A 320 14.00 16.13 -12.19
CA GLY A 320 14.70 16.19 -10.90
C GLY A 320 14.08 17.12 -9.86
N ARG A 321 12.89 17.68 -10.11
CA ARG A 321 12.18 18.56 -9.16
C ARG A 321 10.91 17.92 -8.66
N HIS A 322 10.64 18.06 -7.36
CA HIS A 322 9.38 17.62 -6.75
C HIS A 322 8.18 18.39 -7.32
N ILE A 323 7.13 17.67 -7.73
CA ILE A 323 5.93 18.26 -8.32
C ILE A 323 4.71 17.97 -7.44
N THR A 324 4.42 16.71 -7.13
CA THR A 324 3.28 16.33 -6.29
C THR A 324 3.59 15.16 -5.37
N SER A 325 2.89 15.09 -4.24
CA SER A 325 2.86 13.95 -3.34
C SER A 325 1.42 13.48 -3.15
N PHE A 326 1.18 12.18 -3.20
CA PHE A 326 -0.14 11.56 -3.01
C PHE A 326 -0.10 10.64 -1.80
N ALA A 327 -0.94 10.85 -0.79
CA ALA A 327 -1.00 9.95 0.35
C ALA A 327 -1.60 8.59 -0.04
N PHE A 328 -1.17 7.50 0.59
CA PHE A 328 -1.85 6.23 0.41
C PHE A 328 -3.31 6.31 0.87
N ARG A 329 -4.20 5.65 0.12
CA ARG A 329 -5.60 5.48 0.51
C ARG A 329 -5.85 4.05 0.97
N GLU A 330 -6.80 3.88 1.88
CA GLU A 330 -7.14 2.59 2.48
C GLU A 330 -7.43 1.54 1.40
N SER A 331 -6.93 0.31 1.56
CA SER A 331 -6.99 -0.82 0.60
C SER A 331 -6.36 -0.62 -0.79
N LEU A 332 -5.65 0.50 -0.99
CA LEU A 332 -4.99 0.81 -2.25
C LEU A 332 -3.50 0.97 -2.01
N GLU A 333 -2.90 -0.09 -1.48
CA GLU A 333 -1.49 -0.07 -1.11
C GLU A 333 -0.57 -0.33 -2.33
N PRO A 334 0.64 0.25 -2.33
CA PRO A 334 1.55 0.18 -3.48
C PRO A 334 2.01 -1.25 -3.82
N TRP A 335 2.01 -2.19 -2.87
CA TRP A 335 2.34 -3.60 -3.13
C TRP A 335 1.33 -4.31 -4.01
N LEU A 336 0.10 -3.81 -4.12
CA LEU A 336 -0.92 -4.39 -4.99
C LEU A 336 -0.72 -4.06 -6.47
N VAL A 337 0.13 -3.08 -6.81
CA VAL A 337 0.37 -2.64 -8.20
C VAL A 337 0.89 -3.78 -9.06
N SER A 338 0.13 -4.15 -10.10
CA SER A 338 0.47 -5.22 -11.04
C SER A 338 0.87 -4.70 -12.42
N GLU A 339 0.51 -3.46 -12.74
CA GLU A 339 0.72 -2.87 -14.07
C GLU A 339 0.81 -1.34 -14.01
N VAL A 340 1.66 -0.76 -14.86
CA VAL A 340 1.66 0.67 -15.17
C VAL A 340 1.06 0.88 -16.56
N ARG A 341 -0.03 1.64 -16.65
CA ARG A 341 -0.66 2.02 -17.92
C ARG A 341 -0.36 3.47 -18.24
N ILE A 342 0.05 3.76 -19.47
CA ILE A 342 0.25 5.14 -19.94
C ILE A 342 -0.51 5.33 -21.24
N SER A 343 -1.38 6.32 -21.29
CA SER A 343 -2.24 6.59 -22.46
C SER A 343 -2.33 8.08 -22.77
N GLY A 344 -2.79 8.42 -23.98
CA GLY A 344 -2.97 9.80 -24.42
C GLY A 344 -1.87 10.29 -25.37
N ASP A 345 -1.79 11.61 -25.54
CA ASP A 345 -0.92 12.29 -26.50
C ASP A 345 0.50 12.46 -25.93
N ILE A 346 1.22 11.35 -25.77
CA ILE A 346 2.62 11.33 -25.32
C ILE A 346 3.46 10.37 -26.16
N LYS A 347 4.57 10.88 -26.71
CA LYS A 347 5.56 10.06 -27.39
C LYS A 347 6.55 9.49 -26.37
N LEU A 348 6.30 8.25 -25.94
CA LEU A 348 7.15 7.56 -24.97
C LEU A 348 8.44 7.05 -25.61
N ILE A 349 9.59 7.34 -24.98
CA ILE A 349 10.90 6.82 -25.38
C ILE A 349 11.19 5.54 -24.59
N SER A 350 11.08 5.61 -23.27
CA SER A 350 11.34 4.48 -22.39
C SER A 350 10.58 4.58 -21.07
N VAL A 351 10.30 3.43 -20.47
CA VAL A 351 9.81 3.32 -19.10
C VAL A 351 10.68 2.33 -18.35
N LEU A 352 11.13 2.73 -17.16
CA LEU A 352 12.01 1.96 -16.28
C LEU A 352 11.37 1.87 -14.90
N ALA A 353 11.11 0.66 -14.44
CA ALA A 353 10.79 0.38 -13.04
C ALA A 353 12.03 -0.18 -12.35
N SER A 354 12.37 0.31 -11.16
CA SER A 354 13.54 -0.12 -10.39
C SER A 354 13.27 -0.06 -8.89
N GLY A 355 14.13 -0.68 -8.09
CA GLY A 355 13.86 -0.77 -6.65
C GLY A 355 12.70 -1.72 -6.33
N LEU A 356 12.36 -2.62 -7.27
CA LEU A 356 11.24 -3.54 -7.13
C LEU A 356 11.52 -4.63 -6.09
N PRO A 357 10.47 -5.18 -5.46
CA PRO A 357 10.61 -6.33 -4.58
C PRO A 357 11.22 -7.49 -5.37
N THR A 358 12.24 -8.11 -4.80
CA THR A 358 12.94 -9.26 -5.38
C THR A 358 13.19 -10.25 -4.27
N SER A 359 12.82 -11.51 -4.51
CA SER A 359 13.27 -12.62 -3.70
C SER A 359 14.77 -12.87 -3.94
N GLU A 360 15.39 -13.54 -2.97
CA GLU A 360 16.80 -13.93 -3.05
C GLU A 360 16.95 -15.18 -3.93
N ASP A 361 18.06 -15.28 -4.66
CA ASP A 361 18.42 -16.52 -5.33
C ASP A 361 19.01 -17.48 -4.30
N PHE A 362 18.22 -18.49 -3.89
CA PHE A 362 18.62 -19.47 -2.90
C PHE A 362 19.91 -20.23 -3.26
N GLU A 363 20.28 -20.31 -4.55
CA GLU A 363 21.50 -20.99 -5.03
C GLU A 363 22.80 -20.26 -4.67
N HIS A 364 22.75 -18.97 -4.34
CA HIS A 364 23.93 -18.14 -4.05
C HIS A 364 24.08 -17.79 -2.57
N VAL A 365 23.26 -18.37 -1.70
CA VAL A 365 23.32 -18.13 -0.25
C VAL A 365 24.37 -19.03 0.38
N MET A 366 25.57 -18.49 0.62
CA MET A 366 26.70 -19.27 1.18
C MET A 366 26.47 -19.79 2.61
N ASP A 367 25.60 -19.14 3.41
CA ASP A 367 25.34 -19.47 4.81
C ASP A 367 23.85 -19.73 5.10
N LEU A 368 23.17 -20.55 4.29
CA LEU A 368 21.73 -20.79 4.43
C LEU A 368 21.34 -21.28 5.83
N GLU A 369 22.13 -22.18 6.42
CA GLU A 369 21.87 -22.72 7.77
C GLU A 369 21.97 -21.65 8.87
N LEU A 370 22.81 -20.61 8.67
CA LEU A 370 22.93 -19.49 9.61
C LEU A 370 21.69 -18.57 9.59
N LEU A 371 21.00 -18.54 8.46
CA LEU A 371 19.82 -17.70 8.25
C LEU A 371 18.52 -18.41 8.60
N LYS A 372 18.56 -19.73 8.80
CA LYS A 372 17.39 -20.51 9.24
C LYS A 372 17.04 -20.21 10.69
N SER A 373 15.76 -20.21 10.96
CA SER A 373 15.24 -20.08 12.31
C SER A 373 15.52 -21.36 13.11
N ASN A 374 15.83 -21.20 14.39
CA ASN A 374 16.00 -22.34 15.28
C ASN A 374 14.66 -23.10 15.41
N PRO A 375 14.62 -24.43 15.24
CA PRO A 375 13.42 -25.22 15.44
C PRO A 375 12.87 -25.07 16.86
N ILE A 376 11.54 -24.97 16.97
CA ILE A 376 10.88 -24.88 18.27
C ILE A 376 10.80 -26.28 18.86
N THR A 377 11.60 -26.57 19.88
CA THR A 377 11.50 -27.81 20.67
C THR A 377 10.41 -27.68 21.73
N MET A 378 9.58 -28.73 21.89
CA MET A 378 8.67 -28.80 23.03
C MET A 378 9.49 -28.72 24.32
N HIS A 379 9.07 -27.87 25.27
CA HIS A 379 9.69 -27.63 26.59
C HIS A 379 10.86 -26.63 26.69
N GLN A 380 11.30 -25.99 25.61
CA GLN A 380 12.26 -24.88 25.76
C GLN A 380 11.54 -23.64 26.30
N ALA A 381 11.95 -23.17 27.49
CA ALA A 381 11.46 -21.92 28.05
C ALA A 381 12.00 -20.75 27.22
N VAL A 382 11.12 -20.03 26.54
CA VAL A 382 11.46 -18.85 25.74
C VAL A 382 11.42 -17.63 26.66
N HIS A 383 12.52 -16.88 26.75
CA HIS A 383 12.55 -15.68 27.58
C HIS A 383 11.81 -14.52 26.91
N LEU A 384 12.10 -14.31 25.62
CA LEU A 384 11.49 -13.25 24.82
C LEU A 384 11.06 -13.84 23.48
N PHE A 385 9.79 -13.66 23.14
CA PHE A 385 9.31 -13.88 21.79
C PHE A 385 9.16 -12.53 21.10
N ILE A 386 9.66 -12.39 19.87
CA ILE A 386 9.53 -11.19 19.05
C ILE A 386 8.73 -11.54 17.80
N GLY A 387 7.52 -10.99 17.70
CA GLY A 387 6.72 -11.02 16.50
C GLY A 387 6.99 -9.77 15.66
N ILE A 388 7.29 -9.98 14.38
CA ILE A 388 7.68 -8.91 13.45
C ILE A 388 6.59 -8.78 12.38
N PHE A 389 6.00 -7.60 12.23
CA PHE A 389 5.09 -7.33 11.13
C PHE A 389 5.86 -7.24 9.82
N SER A 390 5.38 -7.92 8.79
CA SER A 390 5.92 -7.81 7.43
C SER A 390 4.82 -8.06 6.41
N THR A 391 5.00 -7.61 5.17
CA THR A 391 4.08 -7.84 4.05
C THR A 391 4.65 -8.87 3.08
N ALA A 392 3.79 -9.53 2.29
CA ALA A 392 4.19 -10.65 1.45
C ALA A 392 5.40 -10.37 0.53
N ASN A 393 5.47 -9.17 -0.07
CA ASN A 393 6.54 -8.78 -1.01
C ASN A 393 7.77 -8.10 -0.37
N ASN A 394 7.82 -7.91 0.95
CA ASN A 394 8.97 -7.36 1.69
C ASN A 394 10.15 -8.35 1.88
N PHE A 395 10.51 -9.10 0.84
CA PHE A 395 11.56 -10.14 0.88
C PHE A 395 12.91 -9.61 1.38
N LYS A 396 13.34 -8.44 0.89
CA LYS A 396 14.62 -7.82 1.27
C LYS A 396 14.64 -7.33 2.71
N GLN A 397 13.51 -6.86 3.23
CA GLN A 397 13.40 -6.38 4.60
C GLN A 397 13.61 -7.55 5.57
N ARG A 398 12.85 -8.64 5.37
CA ARG A 398 13.04 -9.88 6.14
C ARG A 398 14.46 -10.43 6.03
N MET A 399 15.05 -10.40 4.84
CA MET A 399 16.44 -10.84 4.65
C MET A 399 17.45 -9.96 5.40
N ALA A 400 17.24 -8.64 5.44
CA ALA A 400 18.10 -7.74 6.21
C ALA A 400 18.02 -8.05 7.70
N VAL A 401 16.82 -8.25 8.25
CA VAL A 401 16.62 -8.69 9.63
C VAL A 401 17.34 -10.02 9.90
N ARG A 402 17.19 -11.02 9.02
CA ARG A 402 17.91 -12.31 9.10
C ARG A 402 19.43 -12.15 9.14
N ARG A 403 19.99 -11.29 8.29
CA ARG A 403 21.45 -11.07 8.21
C ARG A 403 22.00 -10.18 9.33
N THR A 404 21.13 -9.54 10.11
CA THR A 404 21.52 -8.55 11.13
C THR A 404 21.14 -8.99 12.53
N TRP A 405 20.11 -8.40 13.13
CA TRP A 405 19.78 -8.60 14.54
C TRP A 405 19.06 -9.94 14.83
N MET A 406 18.76 -10.76 13.82
CA MET A 406 18.52 -12.20 14.06
C MET A 406 19.80 -12.97 14.39
N GLN A 407 20.97 -12.38 14.17
CA GLN A 407 22.26 -13.05 14.36
C GLN A 407 22.82 -12.96 15.80
N TYR A 408 22.10 -12.32 16.72
CA TYR A 408 22.44 -12.33 18.14
C TYR A 408 22.48 -13.75 18.71
N ASP A 409 23.43 -14.02 19.60
CA ASP A 409 23.59 -15.34 20.23
C ASP A 409 22.33 -15.78 21.00
N ALA A 410 21.62 -14.84 21.64
CA ALA A 410 20.38 -15.13 22.33
C ALA A 410 19.28 -15.65 21.38
N VAL A 411 19.29 -15.22 20.11
CA VAL A 411 18.37 -15.72 19.08
C VAL A 411 18.82 -17.09 18.58
N LYS A 412 20.12 -17.25 18.28
CA LYS A 412 20.70 -18.51 17.81
C LYS A 412 20.56 -19.66 18.82
N THR A 413 20.66 -19.35 20.10
CA THR A 413 20.49 -20.33 21.20
C THR A 413 19.03 -20.60 21.57
N GLY A 414 18.08 -19.86 20.99
CA GLY A 414 16.64 -20.02 21.26
C GLY A 414 16.16 -19.43 22.59
N ILE A 415 16.98 -18.63 23.29
CA ILE A 415 16.53 -17.82 24.44
C ILE A 415 15.50 -16.79 23.97
N VAL A 416 15.75 -16.24 22.77
CA VAL A 416 14.87 -15.33 22.06
C VAL A 416 14.39 -16.00 20.78
N VAL A 417 13.09 -15.96 20.50
CA VAL A 417 12.50 -16.52 19.27
C VAL A 417 11.90 -15.40 18.44
N LEU A 418 12.27 -15.31 17.16
CA LEU A 418 11.77 -14.31 16.21
C LEU A 418 10.89 -14.98 15.16
N ARG A 419 9.73 -14.39 14.83
CA ARG A 419 8.89 -14.82 13.71
C ARG A 419 8.28 -13.63 12.98
N PHE A 420 8.26 -13.68 11.65
CA PHE A 420 7.55 -12.72 10.81
C PHE A 420 6.07 -13.12 10.68
N PHE A 421 5.17 -12.16 10.80
CA PHE A 421 3.72 -12.33 10.64
C PHE A 421 3.29 -11.65 9.35
N VAL A 422 2.93 -12.48 8.35
CA VAL A 422 2.76 -12.04 6.97
C VAL A 422 1.41 -12.49 6.44
N GLY A 423 0.58 -11.58 5.96
CA GLY A 423 -0.67 -11.91 5.28
C GLY A 423 -0.43 -12.47 3.88
N LEU A 424 -1.47 -13.05 3.30
CA LEU A 424 -1.45 -13.46 1.91
C LEU A 424 -1.47 -12.22 0.99
N HIS A 425 -1.11 -12.43 -0.28
CA HIS A 425 -1.15 -11.42 -1.32
C HIS A 425 -2.24 -11.75 -2.35
N LYS A 426 -2.80 -10.75 -3.02
CA LYS A 426 -3.69 -10.96 -4.18
C LYS A 426 -2.98 -11.60 -5.39
N ASN A 427 -1.66 -11.52 -5.42
CA ASN A 427 -0.83 -11.97 -6.54
C ASN A 427 -0.25 -13.35 -6.23
N GLN A 428 -0.63 -14.33 -7.03
CA GLN A 428 -0.20 -15.72 -6.90
C GLN A 428 1.33 -15.87 -6.92
N MET A 429 2.02 -15.11 -7.77
CA MET A 429 3.48 -15.16 -7.87
C MET A 429 4.16 -14.74 -6.56
N VAL A 430 3.65 -13.70 -5.91
CA VAL A 430 4.16 -13.26 -4.60
C VAL A 430 3.92 -14.33 -3.54
N ASN A 431 2.75 -14.98 -3.54
CA ASN A 431 2.46 -16.06 -2.61
C ASN A 431 3.34 -17.30 -2.82
N GLU A 432 3.68 -17.64 -4.07
CA GLU A 432 4.62 -18.75 -4.36
C GLU A 432 6.02 -18.46 -3.83
N GLU A 433 6.55 -17.25 -4.07
CA GLU A 433 7.85 -16.82 -3.56
C GLU A 433 7.87 -16.75 -2.02
N LEU A 434 6.80 -16.23 -1.41
CA LEU A 434 6.61 -16.20 0.04
C LEU A 434 6.55 -17.60 0.65
N TRP A 435 5.84 -18.54 0.00
CA TRP A 435 5.78 -19.93 0.44
C TRP A 435 7.15 -20.59 0.42
N ASN A 436 7.90 -20.40 -0.67
CA ASN A 436 9.28 -20.91 -0.80
C ASN A 436 10.17 -20.33 0.29
N GLU A 437 10.09 -19.03 0.56
CA GLU A 437 10.82 -18.37 1.63
C GLU A 437 10.44 -18.94 3.02
N ALA A 438 9.14 -19.09 3.30
CA ALA A 438 8.63 -19.57 4.57
C ALA A 438 9.13 -20.99 4.88
N VAL A 439 9.08 -21.88 3.89
CA VAL A 439 9.59 -23.26 4.00
C VAL A 439 11.11 -23.28 4.12
N THR A 440 11.82 -22.35 3.48
CA THR A 440 13.29 -22.30 3.47
C THR A 440 13.85 -21.86 4.82
N TYR A 441 13.34 -20.76 5.38
CA TYR A 441 13.89 -20.15 6.60
C TYR A 441 13.17 -20.56 7.87
N GLY A 442 11.92 -21.01 7.80
CA GLY A 442 11.16 -21.51 8.95
C GLY A 442 10.84 -20.43 10.01
N ASP A 443 10.91 -19.15 9.65
CA ASP A 443 10.65 -18.01 10.53
C ASP A 443 9.36 -17.24 10.19
N ILE A 444 8.59 -17.67 9.19
CA ILE A 444 7.36 -17.00 8.77
C ILE A 444 6.14 -17.70 9.38
N GLN A 445 5.20 -16.91 9.91
CA GLN A 445 3.83 -17.29 10.20
C GLN A 445 2.92 -16.58 9.20
N LEU A 446 2.27 -17.36 8.34
CA LEU A 446 1.29 -16.80 7.41
C LEU A 446 0.01 -16.46 8.16
N MET A 447 -0.65 -15.37 7.80
CA MET A 447 -1.94 -14.98 8.34
C MET A 447 -3.06 -15.35 7.36
N PRO A 448 -4.26 -15.72 7.85
CA PRO A 448 -5.35 -16.19 6.99
C PRO A 448 -6.12 -15.05 6.33
N PHE A 449 -5.50 -13.90 6.07
CA PHE A 449 -6.09 -12.71 5.45
C PHE A 449 -5.08 -12.03 4.50
N VAL A 450 -5.57 -11.26 3.55
CA VAL A 450 -4.73 -10.38 2.71
C VAL A 450 -4.27 -9.18 3.52
N ASP A 451 -3.01 -8.80 3.37
CA ASP A 451 -2.43 -7.69 4.13
C ASP A 451 -3.00 -6.33 3.71
N TYR A 452 -3.79 -5.76 4.61
CA TYR A 452 -4.22 -4.36 4.62
C TYR A 452 -3.79 -3.68 5.91
N TYR A 453 -3.50 -2.37 5.83
CA TYR A 453 -3.09 -1.61 7.02
C TYR A 453 -4.15 -1.63 8.13
N SER A 454 -5.44 -1.60 7.78
CA SER A 454 -6.56 -1.66 8.74
C SER A 454 -6.64 -2.96 9.56
N LEU A 455 -5.90 -4.00 9.16
CA LEU A 455 -5.93 -5.35 9.75
C LEU A 455 -4.70 -5.68 10.60
N ILE A 456 -3.76 -4.75 10.77
CA ILE A 456 -2.55 -4.99 11.56
C ILE A 456 -2.85 -5.36 13.02
N THR A 457 -3.99 -4.93 13.57
CA THR A 457 -4.49 -5.38 14.89
C THR A 457 -4.66 -6.90 14.97
N LEU A 458 -5.06 -7.56 13.89
CA LEU A 458 -5.16 -9.03 13.85
C LEU A 458 -3.77 -9.69 13.93
N LYS A 459 -2.73 -9.07 13.37
CA LYS A 459 -1.36 -9.53 13.55
C LYS A 459 -0.90 -9.40 15.00
N THR A 460 -1.24 -8.31 15.71
CA THR A 460 -0.94 -8.19 17.16
C THR A 460 -1.58 -9.31 17.96
N ILE A 461 -2.84 -9.65 17.67
CA ILE A 461 -3.54 -10.76 18.30
C ILE A 461 -2.83 -12.08 17.98
N ALA A 462 -2.42 -12.31 16.73
CA ALA A 462 -1.69 -13.50 16.32
C ALA A 462 -0.32 -13.61 17.01
N ILE A 463 0.39 -12.49 17.22
CA ILE A 463 1.64 -12.44 18.01
C ILE A 463 1.38 -12.85 19.46
N CYS A 464 0.34 -12.31 20.10
CA CYS A 464 -0.04 -12.70 21.45
C CYS A 464 -0.31 -14.21 21.54
N ILE A 465 -1.14 -14.73 20.63
CA ILE A 465 -1.47 -16.16 20.52
C ILE A 465 -0.21 -17.00 20.33
N TYR A 466 0.69 -16.60 19.44
CA TYR A 466 1.91 -17.37 19.19
C TYR A 466 2.81 -17.40 20.42
N GLY A 467 2.97 -16.27 21.10
CA GLY A 467 3.78 -16.18 22.31
C GLY A 467 3.25 -17.01 23.49
N THR A 468 1.94 -17.27 23.54
CA THR A 468 1.26 -17.91 24.67
C THR A 468 0.82 -19.36 24.44
N ASN A 469 0.31 -19.68 23.24
CA ASN A 469 -0.30 -20.98 22.93
C ASN A 469 0.58 -21.85 22.04
N VAL A 470 1.40 -21.24 21.19
CA VAL A 470 2.36 -21.97 20.33
C VAL A 470 3.72 -22.06 21.03
N LEU A 471 4.12 -20.96 21.65
CA LEU A 471 5.25 -20.85 22.56
C LEU A 471 4.73 -20.69 23.99
N SER A 472 5.65 -20.76 24.94
CA SER A 472 5.41 -20.40 26.34
C SER A 472 6.42 -19.32 26.73
N ALA A 473 6.33 -18.16 26.08
CA ALA A 473 7.28 -17.06 26.27
C ALA A 473 6.99 -16.25 27.54
N LYS A 474 8.04 -15.80 28.24
CA LYS A 474 7.90 -14.93 29.42
C LYS A 474 7.47 -13.50 29.03
N TYR A 475 8.06 -12.98 27.96
CA TYR A 475 7.77 -11.68 27.38
C TYR A 475 7.46 -11.81 25.89
N ILE A 476 6.55 -10.96 25.40
CA ILE A 476 6.12 -10.92 24.00
C ILE A 476 6.37 -9.50 23.48
N MET A 477 7.20 -9.38 22.45
CA MET A 477 7.48 -8.13 21.75
C MET A 477 6.76 -8.11 20.40
N LYS A 478 6.18 -6.96 20.06
CA LYS A 478 5.80 -6.60 18.69
C LYS A 478 6.83 -5.61 18.16
N THR A 479 7.18 -5.73 16.88
CA THR A 479 7.96 -4.74 16.12
C THR A 479 7.65 -4.88 14.62
N ASP A 480 8.25 -4.03 13.80
CA ASP A 480 8.03 -3.95 12.36
C ASP A 480 9.29 -4.41 11.59
N ASP A 481 9.15 -4.81 10.33
CA ASP A 481 10.27 -5.35 9.54
C ASP A 481 11.26 -4.28 9.08
N ASP A 482 10.93 -3.01 9.24
CA ASP A 482 11.77 -1.82 9.07
C ASP A 482 12.35 -1.31 10.41
N ALA A 483 12.25 -2.08 11.50
CA ALA A 483 12.90 -1.79 12.76
C ALA A 483 14.24 -2.54 12.93
N PHE A 484 15.24 -1.86 13.49
CA PHE A 484 16.48 -2.45 13.95
C PHE A 484 16.51 -2.50 15.48
N VAL A 485 16.51 -3.72 16.05
CA VAL A 485 16.37 -3.94 17.49
C VAL A 485 17.69 -4.37 18.12
N ARG A 486 18.11 -3.68 19.19
CA ARG A 486 19.17 -4.11 20.11
C ARG A 486 18.61 -5.13 21.10
N VAL A 487 18.58 -6.40 20.68
CA VAL A 487 18.02 -7.52 21.46
C VAL A 487 18.67 -7.63 22.84
N ASP A 488 19.98 -7.38 22.92
CA ASP A 488 20.74 -7.36 24.17
C ASP A 488 20.28 -6.27 25.14
N GLU A 489 20.01 -5.07 24.64
CA GLU A 489 19.50 -3.96 25.45
C GLU A 489 18.07 -4.22 25.93
N VAL A 490 17.19 -4.76 25.06
CA VAL A 490 15.83 -5.14 25.45
C VAL A 490 15.86 -6.16 26.59
N LEU A 491 16.67 -7.21 26.49
CA LEU A 491 16.83 -8.21 27.55
C LEU A 491 17.37 -7.59 28.84
N SER A 492 18.36 -6.70 28.75
CA SER A 492 18.92 -5.99 29.90
C SER A 492 17.87 -5.10 30.59
N SER A 493 17.08 -4.34 29.81
CA SER A 493 16.00 -3.50 30.33
C SER A 493 14.92 -4.33 31.04
N LEU A 494 14.51 -5.46 30.46
CA LEU A 494 13.52 -6.36 31.07
C LEU A 494 14.04 -7.00 32.36
N ALA A 495 15.31 -7.40 32.39
CA ALA A 495 15.95 -7.94 33.58
C ALA A 495 16.06 -6.89 34.70
N GLY A 496 16.43 -5.64 34.35
CA GLY A 496 16.52 -4.53 35.29
C GLY A 496 15.17 -4.09 35.85
N ALA A 497 14.11 -4.13 35.03
CA ALA A 497 12.75 -3.83 35.47
C ALA A 497 12.23 -4.88 36.46
N ASN A 498 12.58 -6.16 36.25
CA ASN A 498 12.17 -7.29 37.09
C ASN A 498 10.64 -7.39 37.32
N ILE A 499 9.86 -7.06 36.28
CA ILE A 499 8.39 -7.16 36.29
C ILE A 499 8.00 -8.34 35.41
N THR A 500 7.29 -9.32 35.96
CA THR A 500 6.91 -10.55 35.24
C THR A 500 5.43 -10.64 34.88
N SER A 501 4.61 -9.73 35.40
CA SER A 501 3.16 -9.65 35.17
C SER A 501 2.75 -8.18 35.11
N GLY A 502 1.75 -7.87 34.28
CA GLY A 502 1.22 -6.52 34.08
C GLY A 502 2.18 -5.53 33.42
N LEU A 503 3.22 -5.98 32.70
CA LEU A 503 4.22 -5.10 32.09
C LEU A 503 3.78 -4.59 30.71
N LEU A 504 3.80 -3.28 30.50
CA LEU A 504 3.96 -2.66 29.18
C LEU A 504 5.29 -1.89 29.13
N TYR A 505 6.23 -2.36 28.33
CA TYR A 505 7.53 -1.72 28.09
C TYR A 505 7.59 -1.18 26.67
N GLY A 506 8.05 0.06 26.50
CA GLY A 506 8.20 0.69 25.19
C GLY A 506 8.26 2.21 25.33
N ARG A 507 8.19 2.96 24.22
CA ARG A 507 8.04 4.42 24.29
C ARG A 507 6.58 4.74 24.59
N ILE A 508 6.29 5.12 25.83
CA ILE A 508 4.90 5.29 26.31
C ILE A 508 4.40 6.69 25.97
N ASN A 509 3.21 6.74 25.39
CA ASN A 509 2.44 7.97 25.21
C ASN A 509 1.20 7.93 26.09
N SER A 510 1.11 8.89 27.02
CA SER A 510 0.00 9.00 27.97
C SER A 510 -0.94 10.17 27.68
N ASP A 511 -0.63 11.00 26.68
CA ASP A 511 -1.32 12.27 26.42
C ASP A 511 -1.77 12.44 24.95
N SER A 512 -1.86 11.33 24.22
CA SER A 512 -2.33 11.31 22.83
C SER A 512 -3.84 11.50 22.69
N GLN A 513 -4.25 12.06 21.54
CA GLN A 513 -5.64 12.25 21.16
C GLN A 513 -5.91 11.60 19.80
N PRO A 514 -7.15 11.17 19.51
CA PRO A 514 -7.52 10.70 18.19
C PRO A 514 -7.34 11.77 17.12
N HIS A 515 -6.76 11.42 15.97
CA HIS A 515 -6.72 12.33 14.83
C HIS A 515 -8.12 12.49 14.25
N ARG A 516 -8.66 13.71 14.27
CA ARG A 516 -10.02 14.00 13.79
C ARG A 516 -10.08 14.50 12.34
N ASN A 517 -8.94 14.68 11.69
CA ASN A 517 -8.90 15.02 10.27
C ASN A 517 -9.21 13.78 9.43
N VAL A 518 -10.30 13.80 8.66
CA VAL A 518 -10.77 12.70 7.78
C VAL A 518 -9.75 12.27 6.73
N GLU A 519 -8.81 13.15 6.41
CA GLU A 519 -7.75 12.89 5.44
C GLU A 519 -6.49 12.27 6.07
N SER A 520 -6.44 12.20 7.40
CA SER A 520 -5.32 11.54 8.10
C SER A 520 -5.44 10.03 7.93
N LYS A 521 -4.33 9.36 7.62
CA LYS A 521 -4.26 7.88 7.68
C LYS A 521 -4.61 7.32 9.06
N TRP A 522 -4.45 8.12 10.12
CA TRP A 522 -4.79 7.78 11.50
C TRP A 522 -6.14 8.36 11.94
N TYR A 523 -6.99 8.81 11.00
CA TYR A 523 -8.31 9.37 11.28
C TYR A 523 -9.14 8.42 12.15
N ILE A 524 -9.76 8.95 13.20
CA ILE A 524 -10.71 8.22 14.06
C ILE A 524 -11.92 9.12 14.29
N SER A 525 -13.09 8.61 13.91
CA SER A 525 -14.35 9.35 14.04
C SER A 525 -14.80 9.48 15.50
N LEU A 526 -15.69 10.44 15.77
CA LEU A 526 -16.33 10.56 17.09
C LEU A 526 -17.21 9.34 17.43
N GLN A 527 -17.75 8.66 16.41
CA GLN A 527 -18.51 7.42 16.63
C GLN A 527 -17.58 6.27 17.05
N GLU A 528 -16.40 6.16 16.43
CA GLU A 528 -15.42 5.12 16.77
C GLU A 528 -14.79 5.32 18.16
N TRP A 529 -14.48 6.58 18.50
CA TRP A 529 -13.93 6.94 19.80
C TRP A 529 -14.47 8.31 20.26
N PRO A 530 -15.41 8.34 21.22
CA PRO A 530 -16.01 9.60 21.67
C PRO A 530 -15.13 10.39 22.63
N ASP A 531 -14.22 9.74 23.34
CA ASP A 531 -13.39 10.40 24.35
C ASP A 531 -12.32 11.30 23.69
N GLU A 532 -11.86 12.32 24.42
CA GLU A 532 -10.85 13.26 23.92
C GLU A 532 -9.45 12.64 23.86
N LYS A 533 -9.14 11.70 24.75
CA LYS A 533 -7.81 11.08 24.89
C LYS A 533 -7.89 9.56 24.78
N TYR A 534 -6.79 8.96 24.33
CA TYR A 534 -6.56 7.52 24.47
C TYR A 534 -6.01 7.18 25.87
N PRO A 535 -6.22 5.94 26.36
CA PRO A 535 -5.46 5.43 27.51
C PRO A 535 -3.97 5.33 27.16
N PRO A 536 -3.04 5.23 28.15
CA PRO A 536 -1.62 5.07 27.86
C PRO A 536 -1.33 3.86 26.96
N TRP A 537 -0.53 4.08 25.91
CA TRP A 537 -0.09 3.06 24.95
C TRP A 537 1.39 3.23 24.63
N ALA A 538 1.99 2.25 23.95
CA ALA A 538 3.39 2.28 23.53
C ALA A 538 3.48 2.43 22.01
N HIS A 539 4.37 3.28 21.51
CA HIS A 539 4.50 3.55 20.08
C HIS A 539 4.73 2.27 19.24
N GLY A 540 4.07 2.20 18.08
CA GLY A 540 4.08 1.09 17.13
C GLY A 540 5.44 0.46 16.76
N PRO A 541 6.55 1.21 16.59
CA PRO A 541 7.84 0.66 16.15
C PRO A 541 8.34 -0.51 17.01
N GLY A 542 8.02 -0.51 18.30
CA GLY A 542 8.16 -1.71 19.11
C GLY A 542 7.82 -1.54 20.58
N TYR A 543 7.18 -2.55 21.14
CA TYR A 543 6.83 -2.65 22.55
C TYR A 543 6.82 -4.10 23.02
N VAL A 544 6.97 -4.29 24.34
CA VAL A 544 6.97 -5.60 25.01
C VAL A 544 5.82 -5.63 26.01
N VAL A 545 5.06 -6.72 26.00
CA VAL A 545 4.09 -7.06 27.04
C VAL A 545 4.51 -8.31 27.81
N SER A 546 4.13 -8.40 29.08
CA SER A 546 4.24 -9.64 29.84
C SER A 546 3.23 -10.68 29.35
N ARG A 547 3.54 -11.95 29.61
CA ARG A 547 2.72 -13.10 29.20
C ARG A 547 1.25 -13.00 29.60
N ASP A 548 0.94 -12.54 30.81
CA ASP A 548 -0.43 -12.42 31.32
C ASP A 548 -1.29 -11.42 30.54
N ILE A 549 -0.69 -10.33 30.04
CA ILE A 549 -1.38 -9.40 29.14
C ILE A 549 -1.67 -10.10 27.81
N ALA A 550 -0.69 -10.76 27.21
CA ALA A 550 -0.88 -11.50 25.95
C ALA A 550 -1.93 -12.61 26.09
N GLU A 551 -1.95 -13.35 27.21
CA GLU A 551 -2.95 -14.38 27.50
C GLU A 551 -4.35 -13.79 27.65
N SER A 552 -4.46 -12.62 28.31
CA SER A 552 -5.73 -11.88 28.43
C SER A 552 -6.25 -11.46 27.05
N VAL A 553 -5.38 -10.94 26.17
CA VAL A 553 -5.74 -10.59 24.78
C VAL A 553 -6.26 -11.82 24.04
N HIS A 554 -5.51 -12.94 24.05
CA HIS A 554 -5.95 -14.17 23.41
C HIS A 554 -7.31 -14.66 23.92
N LYS A 555 -7.46 -14.75 25.26
CA LYS A 555 -8.69 -15.24 25.90
C LYS A 555 -9.88 -14.39 25.51
N ARG A 556 -9.77 -13.07 25.61
CA ARG A 556 -10.86 -12.14 25.32
C ARG A 556 -11.21 -12.11 23.84
N HIS A 557 -10.21 -12.24 22.95
CA HIS A 557 -10.46 -12.40 21.52
C HIS A 557 -11.26 -13.68 21.24
N LYS A 558 -10.85 -14.81 21.85
CA LYS A 558 -11.56 -16.09 21.70
C LYS A 558 -13.00 -16.01 22.22
N GLU A 559 -13.24 -15.25 23.29
CA GLU A 559 -14.57 -15.04 23.88
C GLU A 559 -15.41 -13.98 23.13
N GLY A 560 -14.84 -13.28 22.14
CA GLY A 560 -15.53 -12.19 21.43
C GLY A 560 -15.75 -10.93 22.29
N SER A 561 -15.00 -10.77 23.40
CA SER A 561 -15.13 -9.67 24.35
C SER A 561 -13.98 -8.65 24.29
N LEU A 562 -13.08 -8.81 23.31
CA LEU A 562 -11.99 -7.89 23.05
C LEU A 562 -12.50 -6.73 22.19
N LYS A 563 -12.28 -5.49 22.62
CA LYS A 563 -12.64 -4.31 21.84
C LYS A 563 -11.69 -4.16 20.66
N MET A 564 -12.14 -4.48 19.45
CA MET A 564 -11.35 -4.31 18.24
C MET A 564 -11.14 -2.82 17.94
N PHE A 565 -9.95 -2.46 17.49
CA PHE A 565 -9.57 -1.08 17.16
C PHE A 565 -8.48 -1.09 16.08
N LYS A 566 -8.56 -0.21 15.08
CA LYS A 566 -7.71 -0.30 13.87
C LYS A 566 -6.25 0.12 14.07
N LEU A 567 -5.99 1.01 15.04
CA LEU A 567 -4.63 1.38 15.45
C LEU A 567 -4.18 0.36 16.50
N GLU A 568 -3.25 -0.53 16.16
CA GLU A 568 -2.94 -1.71 16.99
C GLU A 568 -2.21 -1.38 18.28
N ASP A 569 -1.38 -0.35 18.24
CA ASP A 569 -0.63 0.15 19.37
C ASP A 569 -1.57 0.79 20.42
N VAL A 570 -2.51 1.61 19.96
CA VAL A 570 -3.61 2.14 20.76
C VAL A 570 -4.53 1.02 21.23
N ALA A 571 -4.82 0.01 20.40
CA ALA A 571 -5.63 -1.14 20.77
C ALA A 571 -5.03 -1.89 21.97
N MET A 572 -3.71 -2.11 21.99
CA MET A 572 -3.02 -2.70 23.13
C MET A 572 -3.20 -1.87 24.40
N GLY A 573 -3.07 -0.53 24.31
CA GLY A 573 -3.33 0.37 25.43
C GLY A 573 -4.77 0.28 25.96
N ILE A 574 -5.76 0.20 25.06
CA ILE A 574 -7.18 0.00 25.39
C ILE A 574 -7.37 -1.31 26.16
N TRP A 575 -6.80 -2.42 25.68
CA TRP A 575 -6.96 -3.73 26.31
C TRP A 575 -6.33 -3.79 27.69
N ILE A 576 -5.16 -3.15 27.87
CA ILE A 576 -4.46 -3.03 29.15
C ILE A 576 -5.25 -2.17 30.13
N GLU A 577 -5.82 -1.04 29.67
CA GLU A 577 -6.65 -0.18 30.52
C GLU A 577 -7.90 -0.93 31.01
N GLU A 578 -8.52 -1.76 30.17
CA GLU A 578 -9.63 -2.62 30.59
C GLU A 578 -9.21 -3.67 31.63
N MET A 579 -8.00 -4.23 31.53
CA MET A 579 -7.45 -5.13 32.55
C MET A 579 -7.20 -4.40 33.87
N LYS A 580 -6.67 -3.18 33.81
CA LYS A 580 -6.44 -2.32 34.97
C LYS A 580 -7.75 -1.97 35.68
N LYS A 581 -8.79 -1.61 34.92
CA LYS A 581 -10.16 -1.38 35.45
C LYS A 581 -10.75 -2.62 36.14
N LYS A 582 -10.33 -3.82 35.74
CA LYS A 582 -10.70 -5.09 36.37
C LYS A 582 -9.79 -5.49 37.56
N GLY A 583 -8.87 -4.62 37.99
CA GLY A 583 -8.03 -4.81 39.18
C GLY A 583 -6.65 -5.41 38.91
N SER A 584 -6.21 -5.51 37.65
CA SER A 584 -4.84 -5.96 37.34
C SER A 584 -3.81 -4.88 37.70
N ASP A 585 -2.70 -5.25 38.33
CA ASP A 585 -1.59 -4.32 38.63
C ASP A 585 -0.73 -4.11 37.37
N ILE A 586 -0.96 -3.02 36.66
CA ILE A 586 -0.24 -2.68 35.43
C ILE A 586 0.92 -1.73 35.71
N LYS A 587 2.10 -2.07 35.19
CA LYS A 587 3.33 -1.27 35.23
C LYS A 587 3.72 -0.85 33.81
N TYR A 588 3.87 0.46 33.64
CA TYR A 588 4.39 1.06 32.41
C TYR A 588 5.87 1.37 32.58
N VAL A 589 6.73 0.85 31.69
CA VAL A 589 8.16 1.14 31.66
C VAL A 589 8.47 1.90 30.38
N ASN A 590 8.75 3.19 30.52
CA ASN A 590 9.07 4.06 29.39
C ASN A 590 10.53 3.90 28.94
N GLU A 591 10.74 3.53 27.69
CA GLU A 591 12.05 3.45 27.03
C GLU A 591 12.17 4.57 26.00
N GLY A 592 12.82 5.68 26.39
CA GLY A 592 13.02 6.84 25.52
C GLY A 592 13.99 6.57 24.36
N ARG A 593 14.82 5.53 24.43
CA ARG A 593 15.79 5.15 23.40
C ARG A 593 15.17 4.38 22.23
N ILE A 594 13.85 4.26 22.18
CA ILE A 594 13.12 3.77 21.00
C ILE A 594 12.90 4.98 20.07
N SER A 595 13.69 5.08 19.01
CA SER A 595 13.53 6.09 17.98
C SER A 595 12.32 5.74 17.12
N ILE A 596 11.30 6.60 17.14
CA ILE A 596 10.06 6.39 16.38
C ILE A 596 10.19 6.74 14.90
N ASP A 597 11.22 7.52 14.58
CA ASP A 597 11.58 7.94 13.24
C ASP A 597 13.10 8.00 13.14
N GLY A 598 13.65 7.32 12.14
CA GLY A 598 15.07 7.18 11.92
C GLY A 598 15.82 6.54 13.10
N CYS A 599 16.97 7.13 13.43
CA CYS A 599 17.93 6.59 14.38
C CYS A 599 18.54 7.71 15.23
N GLU A 600 18.65 7.47 16.55
CA GLU A 600 19.39 8.33 17.49
C GLU A 600 20.48 7.53 18.21
N ALA A 601 21.64 8.13 18.46
CA ALA A 601 22.75 7.46 19.14
C ALA A 601 22.31 6.92 20.52
N GLY A 602 22.72 5.69 20.84
CA GLY A 602 22.25 5.00 22.05
C GLY A 602 20.90 4.29 21.91
N TYR A 603 20.34 4.21 20.70
CA TYR A 603 19.06 3.54 20.44
C TYR A 603 19.00 2.11 21.01
N VAL A 604 17.83 1.75 21.53
CA VAL A 604 17.39 0.36 21.75
C VAL A 604 16.68 -0.16 20.50
N LEU A 605 15.96 0.73 19.81
CA LEU A 605 15.28 0.46 18.56
C LEU A 605 15.41 1.68 17.65
N ALA A 606 15.82 1.46 16.40
CA ALA A 606 15.76 2.45 15.33
C ALA A 606 14.67 2.03 14.33
N HIS A 607 13.85 2.96 13.86
CA HIS A 607 12.68 2.69 13.02
C HIS A 607 12.85 3.30 11.62
N TYR A 608 12.05 2.86 10.64
CA TYR A 608 12.20 3.22 9.22
C TYR A 608 13.60 2.98 8.66
N GLN A 609 14.19 1.83 9.01
CA GLN A 609 15.51 1.43 8.53
C GLN A 609 15.37 0.59 7.26
N GLU A 610 15.89 1.10 6.14
CA GLU A 610 16.00 0.35 4.90
C GLU A 610 16.95 -0.86 5.06
N PRO A 611 16.88 -1.88 4.19
CA PRO A 611 17.74 -3.08 4.28
C PRO A 611 19.24 -2.76 4.38
N ARG A 612 19.69 -1.72 3.68
CA ARG A 612 21.09 -1.27 3.71
C ARG A 612 21.47 -0.59 5.02
N GLU A 613 20.55 0.17 5.59
CA GLU A 613 20.76 0.86 6.87
C GLU A 613 20.86 -0.15 8.00
N MET A 614 19.97 -1.16 8.03
CA MET A 614 20.07 -2.27 8.99
C MET A 614 21.43 -2.97 8.95
N LEU A 615 21.94 -3.26 7.76
CA LEU A 615 23.27 -3.88 7.59
C LEU A 615 24.38 -2.96 8.11
N CYS A 616 24.30 -1.66 7.85
CA CYS A 616 25.24 -0.68 8.37
C CYS A 616 25.17 -0.56 9.91
N LEU A 617 23.98 -0.49 10.49
CA LEU A 617 23.77 -0.46 11.95
C LEU A 617 24.35 -1.72 12.60
N TRP A 618 24.11 -2.89 12.00
CA TRP A 618 24.68 -4.16 12.46
C TRP A 618 26.20 -4.16 12.43
N GLN A 619 26.80 -3.72 11.32
CA GLN A 619 28.24 -3.63 11.20
C GLN A 619 28.84 -2.71 12.25
N LYS A 620 28.30 -1.49 12.40
CA LYS A 620 28.75 -0.53 13.43
C LYS A 620 28.61 -1.12 14.84
N PHE A 621 27.52 -1.83 15.13
CA PHE A 621 27.36 -2.54 16.39
C PHE A 621 28.41 -3.63 16.58
N GLN A 622 28.69 -4.44 15.56
CA GLN A 622 29.68 -5.52 15.65
C GLN A 622 31.09 -4.98 15.95
N GLU A 623 31.48 -3.88 15.32
CA GLU A 623 32.78 -3.25 15.48
C GLU A 623 32.92 -2.50 16.82
N THR A 624 31.90 -1.76 17.22
CA THR A 624 32.00 -0.81 18.35
C THR A 624 31.33 -1.27 19.63
N LYS A 625 30.43 -2.27 19.54
CA LYS A 625 29.50 -2.69 20.60
C LYS A 625 28.64 -1.53 21.13
N ARG A 626 28.44 -0.48 20.33
CA ARG A 626 27.63 0.71 20.65
C ARG A 626 26.55 0.93 19.59
N ALA A 627 25.43 1.51 20.02
CA ALA A 627 24.37 1.95 19.12
C ALA A 627 24.77 3.29 18.46
N ARG A 628 25.19 3.22 17.20
CA ARG A 628 25.60 4.37 16.38
C ARG A 628 24.83 4.36 15.07
N CYS A 629 24.32 5.51 14.68
CA CYS A 629 23.53 5.63 13.46
C CYS A 629 24.41 5.62 12.21
N CYS A 630 23.82 5.24 11.08
CA CYS A 630 24.47 5.33 9.79
C CYS A 630 24.62 6.80 9.38
N GLY A 631 25.76 7.17 8.78
CA GLY A 631 26.04 8.56 8.39
C GLY A 631 26.76 9.42 9.43
N GLU A 632 26.92 8.96 10.68
CA GLU A 632 27.87 9.51 11.65
C GLU A 632 29.33 9.15 11.34
#